data_AF-A0A3L7P1J8-F1
#
_entry.id   AF-A0A3L7P1J8-F1
#
_cell.length_a   1.000
_cell.length_b   1.000
_cell.length_c   1.000
_cell.angle_alpha   90.00
_cell.angle_beta   90.00
_cell.angle_gamma   90.00
#
_symmetry.space_group_name_H-M   'P 1'
#
loop_
_entity.id
_entity.type
_entity.pdbx_description
1 polymer ?
#
loop_
_entity_poly.entity_id
_entity_poly.type
_entity_poly.pdbx_seq_one_letter_code
_entity_poly.pdbx_strand_id
1 'polypeptide(L)'
;ETGQGADFTNGHGQGTDMVIHESRKYGFARALTKTVASALAKKGRTESPWVHLNDVAGFIGPEGFRSREQLVRCCLEDIVMGKLHGLMIGLDVCSTLHMDVSLNDLGWCIDQIMPANPGYLMALPTRIDPMLGYLTTGYQDHVHIRETFGFKVDDRMWSFFQALGVIDAAGKPTQHFGDPAWVYLQYCRRKQDARPEAEIRAEAKVRIAEVRSRGVFIAEGFGESYSALQPSLAEHIQHIYDDAKISIWKELDDVFVSTIPNVVRLKTQSADREDYILHPVSGEHLSDDSKTLIQQLREQSQQSDTQIVISDGLNALAVTDGDQLMSLVRRLRKELVGSGFKVAPTNVIVEAGRVRAGYRIGEQLFGGRKGRFTTLHVIGERPGSGHHTLSIYMTVANGDVWGEVDKVDHNITKVVSGIAITALSPELGAIEAVKILRTM
;
A
#
# COMPACT_ATOMS: atom_id res chain seq x y z
N GLU A 1 3.66 11.39 -10.10
CA GLU A 1 2.50 11.37 -9.22
C GLU A 1 2.60 12.49 -8.20
N THR A 2 1.45 13.04 -7.81
CA THR A 2 1.29 14.05 -6.76
C THR A 2 0.08 13.67 -5.90
N GLY A 3 -0.32 14.49 -4.93
CA GLY A 3 -1.24 14.04 -3.88
C GLY A 3 -1.46 15.10 -2.82
N GLN A 4 -2.67 15.63 -2.74
CA GLN A 4 -3.07 16.49 -1.63
C GLN A 4 -2.84 15.76 -0.28
N GLY A 5 -2.23 16.46 0.68
CA GLY A 5 -1.94 15.96 2.01
C GLY A 5 -0.53 15.40 2.22
N ALA A 6 0.23 15.12 1.15
CA ALA A 6 1.59 14.59 1.26
C ALA A 6 2.52 15.51 2.08
N ASP A 7 2.45 16.82 1.85
CA ASP A 7 3.27 17.80 2.58
C ASP A 7 2.83 17.91 4.05
N PHE A 8 1.53 17.78 4.32
CA PHE A 8 0.99 17.84 5.68
C PHE A 8 1.41 16.63 6.50
N THR A 9 1.22 15.41 5.99
CA THR A 9 1.53 14.17 6.71
C THR A 9 3.03 13.95 6.93
N ASN A 10 3.88 14.60 6.13
CA ASN A 10 5.34 14.60 6.32
C ASN A 10 5.85 15.79 7.16
N GLY A 11 4.97 16.60 7.77
CA GLY A 11 5.38 17.71 8.63
C GLY A 11 5.92 18.95 7.87
N HIS A 12 5.68 19.02 6.56
CA HIS A 12 6.12 20.11 5.67
C HIS A 12 4.98 21.06 5.26
N GLY A 13 3.81 20.98 5.91
CA GLY A 13 2.66 21.83 5.61
C GLY A 13 2.89 23.33 5.85
N GLN A 14 3.77 23.74 6.77
CA GLN A 14 4.16 25.15 7.02
C GLN A 14 2.95 26.10 7.18
N GLY A 15 1.87 25.64 7.82
CA GLY A 15 0.64 26.43 8.04
C GLY A 15 -0.17 26.75 6.78
N THR A 16 0.15 26.12 5.66
CA THR A 16 -0.56 26.28 4.38
C THR A 16 -1.46 25.07 4.13
N ASP A 17 -2.60 25.28 3.49
CA ASP A 17 -3.53 24.19 3.16
C ASP A 17 -2.97 23.24 2.08
N MET A 18 -3.57 22.05 1.99
CA MET A 18 -3.14 20.99 1.08
C MET A 18 -3.27 21.37 -0.40
N VAL A 19 -4.27 22.17 -0.76
CA VAL A 19 -4.59 22.54 -2.15
C VAL A 19 -3.51 23.47 -2.71
N ILE A 20 -3.03 24.43 -1.92
CA ILE A 20 -1.92 25.31 -2.33
C ILE A 20 -0.64 24.49 -2.56
N HIS A 21 -0.30 23.56 -1.67
CA HIS A 21 0.88 22.70 -1.86
C HIS A 21 0.76 21.83 -3.11
N GLU A 22 -0.43 21.30 -3.36
CA GLU A 22 -0.67 20.50 -4.55
C GLU A 22 -0.55 21.32 -5.84
N SER A 23 -1.14 22.53 -5.88
CA SER A 23 -0.97 23.47 -7.00
C SER A 23 0.50 23.80 -7.28
N ARG A 24 1.33 23.91 -6.23
CA ARG A 24 2.77 24.17 -6.37
C ARG A 24 3.49 23.01 -7.04
N LYS A 25 3.09 21.75 -6.78
CA LYS A 25 3.65 20.57 -7.45
C LYS A 25 3.39 20.60 -8.95
N TYR A 26 2.23 21.06 -9.39
CA TYR A 26 1.93 21.25 -10.81
C TYR A 26 2.81 22.35 -11.44
N GLY A 27 2.99 23.47 -10.74
CA GLY A 27 3.93 24.51 -11.17
C GLY A 27 5.37 23.99 -11.29
N PHE A 28 5.80 23.16 -10.33
CA PHE A 28 7.10 22.50 -10.34
C PHE A 28 7.22 21.52 -11.51
N ALA A 29 6.23 20.65 -11.73
CA ALA A 29 6.20 19.71 -12.85
C ALA A 29 6.34 20.44 -14.20
N ARG A 30 5.59 21.54 -14.39
CA ARG A 30 5.71 22.38 -15.59
C ARG A 30 7.12 22.95 -15.78
N ALA A 31 7.74 23.47 -14.72
CA ALA A 31 9.09 24.03 -14.76
C ALA A 31 10.14 22.95 -15.06
N LEU A 32 10.00 21.78 -14.44
CA LEU A 32 10.87 20.62 -14.66
C LEU A 32 10.80 20.16 -16.12
N THR A 33 9.59 20.05 -16.70
CA THR A 33 9.39 19.73 -18.12
C THR A 33 10.18 20.68 -19.03
N LYS A 34 10.09 21.99 -18.79
CA LYS A 34 10.84 22.99 -19.59
C LYS A 34 12.36 22.84 -19.44
N THR A 35 12.81 22.53 -18.23
CA THR A 35 14.23 22.34 -17.92
C THR A 35 14.78 21.11 -18.66
N VAL A 36 14.05 19.99 -18.61
CA VAL A 36 14.40 18.77 -19.33
C VAL A 36 14.40 19.00 -20.83
N ALA A 37 13.38 19.69 -21.38
CA ALA A 37 13.33 20.04 -22.81
C ALA A 37 14.55 20.85 -23.24
N SER A 38 14.93 21.85 -22.44
CA SER A 38 16.11 22.68 -22.71
C SER A 38 17.41 21.87 -22.66
N ALA A 39 17.52 20.91 -21.74
CA ALA A 39 18.68 20.02 -21.64
C ALA A 39 18.77 19.04 -22.83
N LEU A 40 17.62 18.54 -23.32
CA LEU A 40 17.55 17.71 -24.53
C LEU A 40 17.97 18.51 -25.77
N ALA A 41 17.41 19.71 -25.95
CA ALA A 41 17.75 20.60 -27.06
C ALA A 41 19.24 20.92 -27.12
N LYS A 42 19.89 21.19 -25.97
CA LYS A 42 21.34 21.39 -25.89
C LYS A 42 22.17 20.18 -26.32
N LYS A 43 21.59 18.97 -26.27
CA LYS A 43 22.20 17.73 -26.76
C LYS A 43 21.80 17.39 -28.21
N GLY A 44 21.15 18.32 -28.92
CA GLY A 44 20.67 18.10 -30.29
C GLY A 44 19.45 17.17 -30.38
N ARG A 45 18.78 16.88 -29.25
CA ARG A 45 17.57 16.06 -29.17
C ARG A 45 16.34 16.96 -29.27
N THR A 46 15.45 16.69 -30.23
CA THR A 46 14.28 17.54 -30.55
C THR A 46 12.97 17.00 -30.00
N GLU A 47 12.98 15.81 -29.42
CA GLU A 47 11.80 15.22 -28.81
C GLU A 47 11.36 16.00 -27.55
N SER A 48 10.05 16.12 -27.39
CA SER A 48 9.46 16.64 -26.15
C SER A 48 9.74 15.67 -25.00
N PRO A 49 10.04 16.17 -23.78
CA PRO A 49 10.09 15.33 -22.60
C PRO A 49 8.77 14.60 -22.42
N TRP A 50 8.86 13.30 -22.14
CA TRP A 50 7.70 12.49 -21.84
C TRP A 50 7.33 12.65 -20.36
N VAL A 51 6.15 13.21 -20.09
CA VAL A 51 5.70 13.54 -18.74
C VAL A 51 4.33 12.95 -18.50
N HIS A 52 4.26 12.04 -17.53
CA HIS A 52 3.02 11.54 -16.96
C HIS A 52 2.83 12.16 -15.60
N LEU A 53 1.71 12.88 -15.43
CA LEU A 53 1.35 13.53 -14.21
C LEU A 53 -0.09 13.17 -13.86
N ASN A 54 -0.28 12.70 -12.65
CA ASN A 54 -1.58 12.44 -12.04
C ASN A 54 -1.48 12.76 -10.55
N ASP A 55 -2.58 13.26 -10.03
CA ASP A 55 -2.85 13.21 -8.60
C ASP A 55 -3.23 11.77 -8.20
N VAL A 56 -2.88 11.38 -6.98
CA VAL A 56 -3.28 10.10 -6.38
C VAL A 56 -4.28 10.37 -5.25
N ALA A 57 -5.51 10.66 -5.65
CA ALA A 57 -6.56 11.18 -4.80
C ALA A 57 -7.04 10.11 -3.83
N GLY A 58 -6.84 10.32 -2.52
CA GLY A 58 -7.30 9.39 -1.47
C GLY A 58 -6.30 8.30 -1.08
N PHE A 59 -5.04 8.37 -1.54
CA PHE A 59 -4.01 7.35 -1.25
C PHE A 59 -3.50 7.34 0.20
N ILE A 60 -3.56 8.50 0.86
CA ILE A 60 -3.03 8.68 2.21
C ILE A 60 -3.96 8.00 3.22
N GLY A 61 -5.21 8.49 3.31
CA GLY A 61 -6.21 7.99 4.25
C GLY A 61 -7.18 9.07 4.73
N PRO A 62 -7.99 8.77 5.77
CA PRO A 62 -8.99 9.67 6.33
C PRO A 62 -8.42 10.92 7.02
N GLU A 63 -7.11 10.94 7.30
CA GLU A 63 -6.38 12.12 7.75
C GLU A 63 -6.29 13.21 6.67
N GLY A 64 -6.36 12.82 5.39
CA GLY A 64 -6.46 13.75 4.25
C GLY A 64 -7.92 13.97 3.84
N PHE A 65 -8.64 12.89 3.54
CA PHE A 65 -10.02 12.93 3.04
C PHE A 65 -10.90 11.89 3.73
N ARG A 66 -11.96 12.35 4.40
CA ARG A 66 -12.84 11.50 5.21
C ARG A 66 -14.01 10.94 4.43
N SER A 67 -14.58 11.71 3.50
CA SER A 67 -15.81 11.34 2.79
C SER A 67 -15.62 11.26 1.28
N ARG A 68 -16.52 10.54 0.62
CA ARG A 68 -16.60 10.45 -0.84
C ARG A 68 -16.77 11.82 -1.51
N GLU A 69 -17.47 12.77 -0.89
CA GLU A 69 -17.64 14.13 -1.40
C GLU A 69 -16.33 14.92 -1.34
N GLN A 70 -15.53 14.74 -0.28
CA GLN A 70 -14.19 15.34 -0.20
C GLN A 70 -13.26 14.75 -1.27
N LEU A 71 -13.36 13.45 -1.55
CA LEU A 71 -12.60 12.81 -2.62
C LEU A 71 -12.95 13.38 -4.00
N VAL A 72 -14.25 13.54 -4.31
CA VAL A 72 -14.70 14.20 -5.55
C VAL A 72 -14.19 15.64 -5.61
N ARG A 73 -14.31 16.38 -4.51
CA ARG A 73 -13.85 17.76 -4.43
C ARG A 73 -12.36 17.88 -4.76
N CYS A 74 -11.51 17.07 -4.11
CA CYS A 74 -10.06 17.01 -4.35
C CYS A 74 -9.78 16.75 -5.84
N CYS A 75 -10.36 15.70 -6.41
CA CYS A 75 -10.16 15.34 -7.81
C CYS A 75 -10.50 16.48 -8.78
N LEU A 76 -11.61 17.18 -8.53
CA LEU A 76 -12.03 18.31 -9.37
C LEU A 76 -11.11 19.53 -9.21
N GLU A 77 -10.67 19.83 -7.99
CA GLU A 77 -9.66 20.87 -7.74
C GLU A 77 -8.36 20.56 -8.49
N ASP A 78 -7.89 19.32 -8.43
CA ASP A 78 -6.65 18.90 -9.06
C ASP A 78 -6.72 18.92 -10.58
N ILE A 79 -7.83 18.48 -11.17
CA ILE A 79 -8.07 18.64 -12.63
C ILE A 79 -7.99 20.11 -13.03
N VAL A 80 -8.67 21.00 -12.29
CA VAL A 80 -8.68 22.44 -12.62
C VAL A 80 -7.28 23.03 -12.49
N MET A 81 -6.59 22.78 -11.38
CA MET A 81 -5.26 23.32 -11.13
C MET A 81 -4.24 22.80 -12.16
N GLY A 82 -4.22 21.49 -12.42
CA GLY A 82 -3.33 20.89 -13.42
C GLY A 82 -3.57 21.46 -14.82
N LYS A 83 -4.83 21.59 -15.25
CA LYS A 83 -5.18 22.18 -16.56
C LYS A 83 -4.84 23.67 -16.64
N LEU A 84 -5.03 24.45 -15.57
CA LEU A 84 -4.63 25.87 -15.53
C LEU A 84 -3.10 26.05 -15.62
N HIS A 85 -2.32 25.08 -15.14
CA HIS A 85 -0.87 25.04 -15.37
C HIS A 85 -0.49 24.60 -16.80
N GLY A 86 -1.47 24.24 -17.64
CA GLY A 86 -1.26 23.78 -19.01
C GLY A 86 -0.76 22.34 -19.10
N LEU A 87 -1.12 21.49 -18.13
CA LEU A 87 -0.69 20.10 -18.04
C LEU A 87 -1.82 19.16 -18.44
N MET A 88 -1.46 18.06 -19.11
CA MET A 88 -2.35 16.91 -19.28
C MET A 88 -2.31 16.09 -17.99
N ILE A 89 -3.23 16.39 -17.07
CA ILE A 89 -3.31 15.74 -15.76
C ILE A 89 -4.27 14.55 -15.79
N GLY A 90 -3.80 13.39 -15.32
CA GLY A 90 -4.64 12.24 -15.01
C GLY A 90 -5.00 12.18 -13.53
N LEU A 91 -5.72 11.14 -13.12
CA LEU A 91 -6.03 10.88 -11.72
C LEU A 91 -5.88 9.40 -11.40
N ASP A 92 -5.39 9.09 -10.22
CA ASP A 92 -5.75 7.85 -9.55
C ASP A 92 -6.89 8.18 -8.58
N VAL A 93 -8.14 7.84 -8.95
CA VAL A 93 -9.29 8.00 -8.05
C VAL A 93 -9.31 6.79 -7.15
N CYS A 94 -8.86 6.98 -5.91
CA CYS A 94 -8.60 5.88 -5.02
C CYS A 94 -9.12 6.12 -3.60
N SER A 95 -9.13 5.05 -2.83
CA SER A 95 -9.45 5.10 -1.41
C SER A 95 -8.70 4.01 -0.68
N THR A 96 -8.07 4.38 0.43
CA THR A 96 -7.55 3.39 1.36
C THR A 96 -8.69 2.69 2.11
N LEU A 97 -8.47 1.46 2.52
CA LEU A 97 -9.52 0.66 3.15
C LEU A 97 -9.98 1.18 4.53
N HIS A 98 -9.27 2.13 5.14
CA HIS A 98 -9.63 2.76 6.41
C HIS A 98 -10.33 4.12 6.25
N MET A 99 -10.59 4.56 5.02
CA MET A 99 -11.52 5.66 4.75
C MET A 99 -12.97 5.16 4.76
N ASP A 100 -13.92 6.04 5.05
CA ASP A 100 -15.36 5.73 4.93
C ASP A 100 -15.85 5.91 3.47
N VAL A 101 -15.23 5.15 2.56
CA VAL A 101 -15.56 5.11 1.14
C VAL A 101 -15.64 3.64 0.72
N SER A 102 -16.84 3.21 0.30
CA SER A 102 -17.07 1.86 -0.19
C SER A 102 -16.69 1.68 -1.66
N LEU A 103 -16.71 0.44 -2.14
CA LEU A 103 -16.58 0.13 -3.57
C LEU A 103 -17.65 0.86 -4.40
N ASN A 104 -18.88 0.98 -3.88
CA ASN A 104 -19.97 1.70 -4.55
C ASN A 104 -19.74 3.22 -4.53
N ASP A 105 -19.27 3.76 -3.40
CA ASP A 105 -18.94 5.18 -3.30
C ASP A 105 -17.80 5.55 -4.23
N LEU A 106 -16.79 4.69 -4.38
CA LEU A 106 -15.70 4.90 -5.33
C LEU A 106 -16.22 4.96 -6.78
N GLY A 107 -17.15 4.06 -7.15
CA GLY A 107 -17.85 4.10 -8.43
C GLY A 107 -18.62 5.40 -8.63
N TRP A 108 -19.34 5.85 -7.60
CA TRP A 108 -20.04 7.13 -7.62
C TRP A 108 -19.06 8.31 -7.80
N CYS A 109 -17.93 8.32 -7.08
CA CYS A 109 -16.91 9.35 -7.22
C CYS A 109 -16.40 9.45 -8.65
N ILE A 110 -16.08 8.31 -9.27
CA ILE A 110 -15.63 8.23 -10.67
C ILE A 110 -16.67 8.91 -11.58
N ASP A 111 -17.95 8.55 -11.46
CA ASP A 111 -19.03 9.13 -12.28
C ASP A 111 -19.18 10.64 -12.09
N GLN A 112 -18.98 11.16 -10.86
CA GLN A 112 -19.02 12.61 -10.62
C GLN A 112 -17.83 13.36 -11.24
N ILE A 113 -16.67 12.71 -11.33
CA ILE A 113 -15.42 13.32 -11.81
C ILE A 113 -15.35 13.33 -13.34
N MET A 114 -15.85 12.28 -14.00
CA MET A 114 -15.68 12.10 -15.45
C MET A 114 -16.18 13.24 -16.34
N PRO A 115 -17.26 13.99 -16.01
CA PRO A 115 -17.63 15.19 -16.77
C PRO A 115 -16.52 16.25 -16.88
N ALA A 116 -15.60 16.31 -15.90
CA ALA A 116 -14.43 17.20 -15.93
C ALA A 116 -13.31 16.70 -16.87
N ASN A 117 -13.45 15.50 -17.42
CA ASN A 117 -12.60 14.87 -18.43
C ASN A 117 -11.10 14.91 -18.08
N PRO A 118 -10.67 14.13 -17.06
CA PRO A 118 -9.25 13.95 -16.76
C PRO A 118 -8.51 13.32 -17.96
N GLY A 119 -7.21 13.56 -18.09
CA GLY A 119 -6.43 13.07 -19.22
C GLY A 119 -6.30 11.54 -19.28
N TYR A 120 -6.28 10.89 -18.12
CA TYR A 120 -6.32 9.43 -17.95
C TYR A 120 -6.70 9.09 -16.51
N LEU A 121 -7.17 7.86 -16.28
CA LEU A 121 -7.30 7.28 -14.95
C LEU A 121 -6.34 6.09 -14.76
N MET A 122 -5.93 5.82 -13.52
CA MET A 122 -5.31 4.54 -13.17
C MET A 122 -6.28 3.37 -13.39
N ALA A 123 -5.74 2.15 -13.40
CA ALA A 123 -6.59 0.98 -13.53
C ALA A 123 -5.93 -0.30 -12.97
N LEU A 124 -6.71 -1.08 -12.22
CA LEU A 124 -6.36 -2.43 -11.78
C LEU A 124 -7.36 -3.47 -12.32
N PRO A 125 -7.02 -4.77 -12.27
CA PRO A 125 -7.93 -5.82 -12.75
C PRO A 125 -9.33 -5.83 -12.12
N THR A 126 -9.43 -5.49 -10.83
CA THR A 126 -10.65 -5.63 -10.01
C THR A 126 -10.80 -4.53 -8.95
N ARG A 127 -10.19 -3.36 -9.18
CA ARG A 127 -10.10 -2.21 -8.24
C ARG A 127 -9.15 -2.38 -7.04
N ILE A 128 -8.88 -3.59 -6.57
CA ILE A 128 -8.04 -3.82 -5.39
C ILE A 128 -6.56 -3.93 -5.77
N ASP A 129 -5.70 -3.19 -5.07
CA ASP A 129 -4.25 -3.39 -5.11
C ASP A 129 -3.78 -4.21 -3.89
N PRO A 130 -3.30 -5.45 -4.11
CA PRO A 130 -2.86 -6.29 -3.00
C PRO A 130 -1.53 -5.86 -2.40
N MET A 131 -0.74 -5.02 -3.07
CA MET A 131 0.55 -4.55 -2.57
C MET A 131 0.40 -3.21 -1.82
N LEU A 132 -0.39 -2.29 -2.36
CA LEU A 132 -0.58 -0.96 -1.77
C LEU A 132 -1.69 -0.91 -0.71
N GLY A 133 -2.56 -1.92 -0.66
CA GLY A 133 -3.65 -2.01 0.33
C GLY A 133 -4.68 -0.90 0.16
N TYR A 134 -5.01 -0.57 -1.09
CA TYR A 134 -5.99 0.47 -1.45
C TYR A 134 -6.89 0.02 -2.60
N LEU A 135 -7.95 0.78 -2.81
CA LEU A 135 -8.91 0.64 -3.90
C LEU A 135 -8.65 1.73 -4.93
N THR A 136 -8.70 1.42 -6.21
CA THR A 136 -8.62 2.37 -7.33
C THR A 136 -9.63 2.00 -8.42
N THR A 137 -9.58 2.67 -9.55
CA THR A 137 -10.36 2.37 -10.74
C THR A 137 -10.03 0.95 -11.25
N GLY A 138 -11.04 0.20 -11.67
CA GLY A 138 -10.92 -1.13 -12.26
C GLY A 138 -10.96 -1.08 -13.79
N TYR A 139 -10.47 -2.12 -14.49
CA TYR A 139 -10.56 -2.19 -15.95
C TYR A 139 -12.00 -2.07 -16.47
N GLN A 140 -12.96 -2.61 -15.73
CA GLN A 140 -14.38 -2.59 -16.08
C GLN A 140 -14.98 -1.20 -15.90
N ASP A 141 -14.45 -0.38 -14.99
CA ASP A 141 -14.86 1.01 -14.83
C ASP A 141 -14.51 1.82 -16.07
N HIS A 142 -13.36 1.56 -16.68
CA HIS A 142 -12.98 2.19 -17.95
C HIS A 142 -13.93 1.82 -19.10
N VAL A 143 -14.59 0.65 -19.04
CA VAL A 143 -15.64 0.27 -20.00
C VAL A 143 -16.92 1.06 -19.70
N HIS A 144 -17.37 1.03 -18.44
CA HIS A 144 -18.55 1.79 -17.95
C HIS A 144 -18.47 3.28 -18.28
N ILE A 145 -17.32 3.91 -18.01
CA ILE A 145 -17.06 5.33 -18.28
C ILE A 145 -17.24 5.64 -19.77
N ARG A 146 -16.70 4.80 -20.66
CA ARG A 146 -16.77 5.05 -22.11
C ARG A 146 -18.19 4.86 -22.63
N GLU A 147 -18.91 3.86 -22.13
CA GLU A 147 -20.32 3.63 -22.45
C GLU A 147 -21.21 4.78 -21.97
N THR A 148 -20.97 5.27 -20.74
CA THR A 148 -21.79 6.30 -20.09
C THR A 148 -21.55 7.70 -20.65
N PHE A 149 -20.28 8.09 -20.82
CA PHE A 149 -19.90 9.45 -21.21
C PHE A 149 -19.54 9.59 -22.70
N GLY A 150 -19.56 8.49 -23.46
CA GLY A 150 -19.23 8.51 -24.89
C GLY A 150 -17.74 8.75 -25.19
N PHE A 151 -16.86 8.55 -24.21
CA PHE A 151 -15.43 8.71 -24.39
C PHE A 151 -14.83 7.60 -25.27
N LYS A 152 -13.80 7.97 -26.02
CA LYS A 152 -13.08 7.07 -26.92
C LYS A 152 -11.69 6.77 -26.40
N VAL A 153 -11.20 5.59 -26.73
CA VAL A 153 -9.79 5.24 -26.60
C VAL A 153 -9.01 5.97 -27.70
N ASP A 154 -7.75 6.32 -27.42
CA ASP A 154 -6.82 6.81 -28.43
C ASP A 154 -6.76 5.89 -29.66
N ASP A 155 -6.75 6.46 -30.87
CA ASP A 155 -6.86 5.71 -32.12
C ASP A 155 -5.76 4.64 -32.30
N ARG A 156 -4.54 4.89 -31.80
CA ARG A 156 -3.44 3.92 -31.90
C ARG A 156 -3.70 2.73 -30.98
N MET A 157 -4.18 2.99 -29.78
CA MET A 157 -4.54 1.94 -28.84
C MET A 157 -5.79 1.17 -29.29
N TRP A 158 -6.77 1.85 -29.89
CA TRP A 158 -7.94 1.20 -30.47
C TRP A 158 -7.58 0.28 -31.64
N SER A 159 -6.70 0.75 -32.53
CA SER A 159 -6.13 -0.07 -33.62
C SER A 159 -5.37 -1.28 -33.09
N PHE A 160 -4.66 -1.12 -31.96
CA PHE A 160 -3.98 -2.22 -31.29
C PHE A 160 -4.96 -3.27 -30.75
N PHE A 161 -6.07 -2.85 -30.15
CA PHE A 161 -7.15 -3.75 -29.70
C PHE A 161 -7.82 -4.47 -30.88
N GLN A 162 -8.00 -3.80 -32.02
CA GLN A 162 -8.47 -4.45 -33.25
C GLN A 162 -7.47 -5.47 -33.79
N ALA A 163 -6.17 -5.15 -33.78
CA ALA A 163 -5.11 -6.08 -34.17
C ALA A 163 -4.94 -7.25 -33.19
N LEU A 164 -5.43 -7.11 -31.95
CA LEU A 164 -5.56 -8.20 -31.00
C LEU A 164 -6.85 -9.01 -31.22
N GLY A 165 -7.80 -8.55 -32.03
CA GLY A 165 -9.07 -9.23 -32.26
C GLY A 165 -10.05 -9.17 -31.08
N VAL A 166 -9.82 -8.29 -30.09
CA VAL A 166 -10.75 -8.10 -28.94
C VAL A 166 -11.83 -7.06 -29.24
N ILE A 167 -11.58 -6.19 -30.21
CA ILE A 167 -12.52 -5.22 -30.79
C ILE A 167 -12.59 -5.46 -32.30
N ASP A 168 -13.76 -5.37 -32.91
CA ASP A 168 -13.94 -5.52 -34.36
C ASP A 168 -13.70 -4.21 -35.14
N ALA A 169 -13.82 -4.29 -36.48
CA ALA A 169 -13.68 -3.13 -37.36
C ALA A 169 -14.74 -2.03 -37.13
N ALA A 170 -15.90 -2.38 -36.57
CA ALA A 170 -16.98 -1.45 -36.22
C ALA A 170 -16.80 -0.85 -34.81
N GLY A 171 -15.74 -1.22 -34.08
CA GLY A 171 -15.48 -0.75 -32.72
C GLY A 171 -16.31 -1.46 -31.65
N LYS A 172 -16.82 -2.66 -31.92
CA LYS A 172 -17.59 -3.46 -30.97
C LYS A 172 -16.74 -4.59 -30.35
N PRO A 173 -16.99 -4.95 -29.08
CA PRO A 173 -16.40 -6.14 -28.47
C PRO A 173 -16.66 -7.41 -29.29
N THR A 174 -15.63 -8.26 -29.43
CA THR A 174 -15.75 -9.58 -30.08
C THR A 174 -15.98 -10.68 -29.04
N GLN A 175 -16.07 -11.94 -29.48
CA GLN A 175 -16.06 -13.12 -28.60
C GLN A 175 -14.79 -13.25 -27.72
N HIS A 176 -13.72 -12.51 -28.04
CA HIS A 176 -12.46 -12.51 -27.30
C HIS A 176 -12.34 -11.35 -26.30
N PHE A 177 -13.35 -10.47 -26.23
CA PHE A 177 -13.35 -9.39 -25.25
C PHE A 177 -13.40 -9.96 -23.83
N GLY A 178 -12.49 -9.49 -22.98
CA GLY A 178 -12.33 -10.02 -21.62
C GLY A 178 -11.61 -11.38 -21.53
N ASP A 179 -11.04 -11.91 -22.62
CA ASP A 179 -10.28 -13.17 -22.60
C ASP A 179 -8.76 -12.92 -22.49
N PRO A 180 -8.17 -12.91 -21.27
CA PRO A 180 -6.73 -12.70 -21.10
C PRO A 180 -5.89 -13.83 -21.72
N ALA A 181 -6.42 -15.06 -21.82
CA ALA A 181 -5.71 -16.17 -22.45
C ALA A 181 -5.61 -15.98 -23.98
N TRP A 182 -6.62 -15.37 -24.59
CA TRP A 182 -6.54 -14.93 -25.99
C TRP A 182 -5.48 -13.84 -26.19
N VAL A 183 -5.44 -12.83 -25.33
CA VAL A 183 -4.41 -11.77 -25.41
C VAL A 183 -3.01 -12.35 -25.25
N TYR A 184 -2.83 -13.31 -24.33
CA TYR A 184 -1.57 -14.04 -24.16
C TYR A 184 -1.19 -14.83 -25.42
N LEU A 185 -2.14 -15.53 -26.03
CA LEU A 185 -1.94 -16.21 -27.31
C LEU A 185 -1.45 -15.23 -28.39
N GLN A 186 -2.11 -14.08 -28.56
CA GLN A 186 -1.71 -13.07 -29.53
C GLN A 186 -0.31 -12.52 -29.25
N TYR A 187 0.06 -12.35 -27.98
CA TYR A 187 1.42 -12.00 -27.58
C TYR A 187 2.43 -13.06 -28.02
N CYS A 188 2.19 -14.34 -27.74
CA CYS A 188 3.06 -15.44 -28.17
C CYS A 188 3.19 -15.53 -29.70
N ARG A 189 2.09 -15.36 -30.44
CA ARG A 189 2.12 -15.35 -31.91
C ARG A 189 2.97 -14.22 -32.47
N ARG A 190 2.90 -13.03 -31.88
CA ARG A 190 3.79 -11.91 -32.25
C ARG A 190 5.26 -12.17 -31.92
N LYS A 191 5.53 -13.04 -30.96
CA LYS A 191 6.88 -13.55 -30.65
C LYS A 191 7.29 -14.76 -31.51
N GLN A 192 6.53 -15.07 -32.57
CA GLN A 192 6.79 -16.18 -33.49
C GLN A 192 6.73 -17.55 -32.81
N ASP A 193 5.96 -17.68 -31.72
CA ASP A 193 5.69 -18.98 -31.10
C ASP A 193 4.81 -19.83 -32.04
N ALA A 194 5.30 -21.01 -32.42
CA ALA A 194 4.65 -21.94 -33.35
C ALA A 194 3.85 -23.05 -32.66
N ARG A 195 3.84 -23.12 -31.33
CA ARG A 195 3.11 -24.16 -30.57
C ARG A 195 1.61 -24.12 -30.88
N PRO A 196 0.88 -25.25 -30.86
CA PRO A 196 -0.57 -25.26 -31.04
C PRO A 196 -1.29 -24.30 -30.09
N GLU A 197 -2.40 -23.69 -30.54
CA GLU A 197 -3.16 -22.74 -29.71
C GLU A 197 -3.57 -23.35 -28.36
N ALA A 198 -4.03 -24.60 -28.36
CA ALA A 198 -4.44 -25.30 -27.15
C ALA A 198 -3.32 -25.37 -26.09
N GLU A 199 -2.06 -25.54 -26.52
CA GLU A 199 -0.91 -25.59 -25.62
C GLU A 199 -0.63 -24.22 -25.00
N ILE A 200 -0.63 -23.16 -25.81
CA ILE A 200 -0.40 -21.79 -25.32
C ILE A 200 -1.53 -21.33 -24.40
N ARG A 201 -2.78 -21.69 -24.70
CA ARG A 201 -3.93 -21.38 -23.83
C ARG A 201 -3.89 -22.17 -22.53
N ALA A 202 -3.41 -23.41 -22.54
CA ALA A 202 -3.18 -24.17 -21.31
C ALA A 202 -2.10 -23.51 -20.45
N GLU A 203 -1.00 -23.06 -21.05
CA GLU A 203 0.03 -22.28 -20.35
C GLU A 203 -0.56 -20.98 -19.79
N ALA A 204 -1.35 -20.24 -20.56
CA ALA A 204 -1.98 -18.99 -20.12
C ALA A 204 -2.80 -19.20 -18.84
N LYS A 205 -3.59 -20.28 -18.76
CA LYS A 205 -4.37 -20.62 -17.56
C LYS A 205 -3.48 -20.86 -16.34
N VAL A 206 -2.36 -21.56 -16.51
CA VAL A 206 -1.38 -21.76 -15.43
C VAL A 206 -0.80 -20.42 -14.97
N ARG A 207 -0.41 -19.54 -15.90
CA ARG A 207 0.12 -18.20 -15.58
C ARG A 207 -0.91 -17.32 -14.87
N ILE A 208 -2.16 -17.33 -15.32
CA ILE A 208 -3.25 -16.59 -14.67
C ILE A 208 -3.45 -17.11 -13.24
N ALA A 209 -3.43 -18.43 -13.04
CA ALA A 209 -3.52 -19.03 -11.71
C ALA A 209 -2.33 -18.64 -10.81
N GLU A 210 -1.11 -18.63 -11.33
CA GLU A 210 0.10 -18.17 -10.61
C GLU A 210 0.00 -16.71 -10.17
N VAL A 211 -0.57 -15.85 -11.00
CA VAL A 211 -0.78 -14.42 -10.68
C VAL A 211 -1.87 -14.27 -9.61
N ARG A 212 -2.98 -15.00 -9.75
CA ARG A 212 -4.06 -15.02 -8.75
C ARG A 212 -3.60 -15.55 -7.40
N SER A 213 -2.75 -16.58 -7.37
CA SER A 213 -2.21 -17.11 -6.11
C SER A 213 -1.31 -16.13 -5.36
N ARG A 214 -0.94 -15.00 -5.99
CA ARG A 214 -0.18 -13.90 -5.38
C ARG A 214 -1.06 -12.69 -5.04
N GLY A 215 -2.38 -12.84 -5.06
CA GLY A 215 -3.34 -11.79 -4.67
C GLY A 215 -3.76 -10.83 -5.80
N VAL A 216 -3.30 -11.04 -7.05
CA VAL A 216 -3.73 -10.21 -8.19
C VAL A 216 -4.87 -10.91 -8.93
N PHE A 217 -6.09 -10.43 -8.71
CA PHE A 217 -7.29 -11.08 -9.21
C PHE A 217 -7.60 -10.68 -10.66
N ILE A 218 -7.08 -11.44 -11.63
CA ILE A 218 -7.36 -11.19 -13.06
C ILE A 218 -8.83 -11.55 -13.38
N ALA A 219 -9.58 -10.63 -14.00
CA ALA A 219 -10.90 -10.93 -14.55
C ALA A 219 -10.78 -11.78 -15.82
N GLU A 220 -11.55 -12.87 -15.89
CA GLU A 220 -11.73 -13.68 -17.10
C GLU A 220 -13.19 -13.57 -17.53
N GLY A 221 -13.44 -12.93 -18.67
CA GLY A 221 -14.77 -12.58 -19.13
C GLY A 221 -15.37 -11.39 -18.39
N PHE A 222 -16.69 -11.32 -18.40
CA PHE A 222 -17.49 -10.24 -17.83
C PHE A 222 -18.82 -10.79 -17.30
N GLY A 223 -19.53 -9.98 -16.50
CA GLY A 223 -20.81 -10.32 -15.91
C GLY A 223 -21.98 -10.08 -16.88
N GLU A 224 -23.05 -9.46 -16.39
CA GLU A 224 -24.24 -9.15 -17.19
C GLU A 224 -23.98 -8.14 -18.32
N SER A 225 -22.91 -7.34 -18.20
CA SER A 225 -22.43 -6.39 -19.20
C SER A 225 -20.90 -6.44 -19.32
N TYR A 226 -20.33 -5.86 -20.38
CA TYR A 226 -18.87 -5.73 -20.55
C TYR A 226 -18.18 -4.91 -19.45
N SER A 227 -18.96 -4.07 -18.78
CA SER A 227 -18.56 -3.22 -17.65
C SER A 227 -18.80 -3.87 -16.28
N ALA A 228 -19.33 -5.10 -16.24
CA ALA A 228 -19.53 -5.85 -15.00
C ALA A 228 -18.45 -6.91 -14.82
N LEU A 229 -17.96 -7.07 -13.59
CA LEU A 229 -17.19 -8.25 -13.19
C LEU A 229 -18.08 -9.50 -13.23
N GLN A 230 -17.47 -10.67 -13.42
CA GLN A 230 -18.18 -11.93 -13.20
C GLN A 230 -18.67 -12.01 -11.73
N PRO A 231 -19.89 -12.55 -11.48
CA PRO A 231 -20.48 -12.52 -10.14
C PRO A 231 -19.60 -13.10 -9.03
N SER A 232 -18.96 -14.25 -9.26
CA SER A 232 -18.08 -14.88 -8.26
C SER A 232 -16.83 -14.05 -7.95
N LEU A 233 -16.28 -13.37 -8.95
CA LEU A 233 -15.15 -12.47 -8.75
C LEU A 233 -15.58 -11.19 -8.02
N ALA A 234 -16.74 -10.64 -8.38
CA ALA A 234 -17.31 -9.48 -7.69
C ALA A 234 -17.56 -9.78 -6.20
N GLU A 235 -18.14 -10.94 -5.89
CA GLU A 235 -18.36 -11.42 -4.52
C GLU A 235 -17.05 -11.58 -3.76
N HIS A 236 -16.00 -12.12 -4.41
CA HIS A 236 -14.69 -12.25 -3.78
C HIS A 236 -14.04 -10.89 -3.46
N ILE A 237 -14.15 -9.92 -4.37
CA ILE A 237 -13.66 -8.55 -4.16
C ILE A 237 -14.42 -7.85 -3.04
N GLN A 238 -15.74 -8.05 -2.96
CA GLN A 238 -16.55 -7.56 -1.85
C GLN A 238 -16.12 -8.19 -0.53
N HIS A 239 -15.85 -9.49 -0.51
CA HIS A 239 -15.37 -10.18 0.68
C HIS A 239 -14.03 -9.62 1.18
N ILE A 240 -13.07 -9.34 0.30
CA ILE A 240 -11.79 -8.73 0.68
C ILE A 240 -12.00 -7.34 1.28
N TYR A 241 -12.91 -6.54 0.71
CA TYR A 241 -13.27 -5.24 1.25
C TYR A 241 -13.89 -5.36 2.65
N ASP A 242 -14.86 -6.26 2.82
CA ASP A 242 -15.57 -6.46 4.09
C ASP A 242 -14.61 -6.96 5.18
N ASP A 243 -13.76 -7.93 4.87
CA ASP A 243 -12.71 -8.44 5.76
C ASP A 243 -11.71 -7.34 6.17
N ALA A 244 -11.30 -6.51 5.21
CA ALA A 244 -10.44 -5.37 5.50
C ALA A 244 -11.09 -4.38 6.48
N LYS A 245 -12.41 -4.10 6.34
CA LYS A 245 -13.14 -3.26 7.30
C LYS A 245 -13.15 -3.86 8.70
N ILE A 246 -13.38 -5.17 8.82
CA ILE A 246 -13.30 -5.85 10.11
C ILE A 246 -11.90 -5.73 10.70
N SER A 247 -10.86 -6.02 9.90
CA SER A 247 -9.45 -5.96 10.28
C SER A 247 -9.03 -4.59 10.83
N ILE A 248 -9.50 -3.50 10.20
CA ILE A 248 -9.17 -2.13 10.59
C ILE A 248 -9.76 -1.77 11.96
N TRP A 249 -10.99 -2.18 12.24
CA TRP A 249 -11.70 -1.81 13.46
C TRP A 249 -11.51 -2.81 14.61
N LYS A 250 -10.92 -3.97 14.35
CA LYS A 250 -10.57 -4.94 15.40
C LYS A 250 -9.46 -4.40 16.30
N GLU A 251 -9.64 -4.54 17.60
CA GLU A 251 -8.63 -4.28 18.63
C GLU A 251 -8.12 -5.59 19.24
N LEU A 252 -6.93 -5.56 19.82
CA LEU A 252 -6.39 -6.68 20.60
C LEU A 252 -7.15 -6.78 21.92
N ASP A 253 -7.61 -7.99 22.25
CA ASP A 253 -8.27 -8.24 23.52
C ASP A 253 -7.31 -8.79 24.59
N ASP A 254 -7.71 -8.62 25.86
CA ASP A 254 -6.92 -9.06 27.01
C ASP A 254 -6.66 -10.57 27.01
N VAL A 255 -7.60 -11.35 26.45
CA VAL A 255 -7.49 -12.80 26.36
C VAL A 255 -6.31 -13.16 25.46
N PHE A 256 -6.24 -12.58 24.26
CA PHE A 256 -5.14 -12.79 23.34
C PHE A 256 -3.80 -12.33 23.95
N VAL A 257 -3.73 -11.10 24.50
CA VAL A 257 -2.49 -10.57 25.07
C VAL A 257 -1.96 -11.46 26.19
N SER A 258 -2.84 -12.06 27.01
CA SER A 258 -2.46 -12.96 28.09
C SER A 258 -1.82 -14.28 27.61
N THR A 259 -2.04 -14.66 26.34
CA THR A 259 -1.40 -15.84 25.73
C THR A 259 0.07 -15.61 25.36
N ILE A 260 0.50 -14.35 25.27
CA ILE A 260 1.86 -14.00 24.89
C ILE A 260 2.79 -14.14 26.10
N PRO A 261 3.83 -14.99 26.03
CA PRO A 261 4.73 -15.20 27.16
C PRO A 261 5.60 -13.96 27.43
N ASN A 262 5.89 -13.69 28.71
CA ASN A 262 6.74 -12.57 29.15
C ASN A 262 6.36 -11.23 28.49
N VAL A 263 5.06 -10.94 28.43
CA VAL A 263 4.55 -9.76 27.74
C VAL A 263 4.64 -8.52 28.62
N VAL A 264 5.03 -7.39 28.02
CA VAL A 264 4.79 -6.06 28.55
C VAL A 264 3.89 -5.31 27.58
N ARG A 265 2.73 -4.89 28.07
CA ARG A 265 1.72 -4.16 27.30
C ARG A 265 1.94 -2.67 27.45
N LEU A 266 2.02 -1.99 26.31
CA LEU A 266 2.18 -0.54 26.18
C LEU A 266 1.00 0.02 25.40
N LYS A 267 0.72 1.28 25.65
CA LYS A 267 -0.28 2.09 24.95
C LYS A 267 0.39 3.29 24.31
N THR A 268 -0.12 3.69 23.16
CA THR A 268 0.24 4.95 22.53
C THR A 268 -0.55 6.10 23.14
N GLN A 269 -0.42 7.29 22.56
CA GLN A 269 -1.23 8.45 22.89
C GLN A 269 -2.61 8.40 22.22
N SER A 270 -2.88 7.40 21.38
CA SER A 270 -4.20 7.20 20.79
C SER A 270 -5.24 6.99 21.88
N ALA A 271 -6.32 7.78 21.84
CA ALA A 271 -7.38 7.70 22.83
C ALA A 271 -8.23 6.42 22.67
N ASP A 272 -8.48 6.05 21.42
CA ASP A 272 -9.24 4.87 21.00
C ASP A 272 -8.87 4.49 19.56
N ARG A 273 -9.57 3.50 19.01
CA ARG A 273 -9.32 3.01 17.64
C ARG A 273 -9.64 4.05 16.57
N GLU A 274 -10.66 4.90 16.77
CA GLU A 274 -11.01 5.96 15.82
C GLU A 274 -9.91 7.03 15.78
N ASP A 275 -9.44 7.46 16.95
CA ASP A 275 -8.32 8.42 17.06
C ASP A 275 -7.04 7.85 16.42
N TYR A 276 -6.73 6.58 16.64
CA TYR A 276 -5.60 5.91 15.99
C TYR A 276 -5.67 5.94 14.46
N ILE A 277 -6.87 5.72 13.90
CA ILE A 277 -7.12 5.71 12.45
C ILE A 277 -7.04 7.12 11.86
N LEU A 278 -7.67 8.11 12.52
CA LEU A 278 -7.80 9.47 12.02
C LEU A 278 -6.57 10.34 12.27
N HIS A 279 -5.77 10.03 13.29
CA HIS A 279 -4.62 10.84 13.71
C HIS A 279 -3.37 9.96 13.87
N PRO A 280 -2.65 9.64 12.78
CA PRO A 280 -1.49 8.74 12.81
C PRO A 280 -0.47 9.05 13.91
N VAL A 281 -0.20 10.34 14.15
CA VAL A 281 0.73 10.84 15.18
C VAL A 281 0.40 10.33 16.58
N SER A 282 -0.88 10.16 16.95
CA SER A 282 -1.23 9.66 18.29
C SER A 282 -0.76 8.22 18.51
N GLY A 283 -0.67 7.42 17.43
CA GLY A 283 -0.11 6.07 17.44
C GLY A 283 1.41 6.00 17.29
N GLU A 284 2.11 7.12 17.06
CA GLU A 284 3.57 7.17 16.94
C GLU A 284 4.28 7.35 18.28
N HIS A 285 3.58 7.94 19.25
CA HIS A 285 4.13 8.28 20.56
C HIS A 285 3.51 7.42 21.66
N LEU A 286 4.32 7.03 22.64
CA LEU A 286 3.87 6.27 23.80
C LEU A 286 3.16 7.17 24.82
N SER A 287 2.19 6.60 25.55
CA SER A 287 1.65 7.23 26.76
C SER A 287 2.72 7.37 27.86
N ASP A 288 2.51 8.27 28.81
CA ASP A 288 3.49 8.50 29.89
C ASP A 288 3.66 7.28 30.82
N ASP A 289 2.59 6.53 31.06
CA ASP A 289 2.64 5.25 31.77
C ASP A 289 3.52 4.23 31.02
N SER A 290 3.38 4.16 29.70
CA SER A 290 4.17 3.26 28.85
C SER A 290 5.64 3.65 28.81
N LYS A 291 5.96 4.95 28.84
CA LYS A 291 7.35 5.42 28.97
C LYS A 291 7.97 4.96 30.29
N THR A 292 7.20 5.01 31.38
CA THR A 292 7.64 4.51 32.70
C THR A 292 7.92 3.00 32.67
N LEU A 293 7.07 2.22 32.02
CA LEU A 293 7.27 0.77 31.84
C LEU A 293 8.53 0.46 31.00
N ILE A 294 8.78 1.23 29.93
CA ILE A 294 9.99 1.06 29.12
C ILE A 294 11.25 1.40 29.94
N GLN A 295 11.21 2.39 30.81
CA GLN A 295 12.33 2.71 31.69
C GLN A 295 12.66 1.53 32.62
N GLN A 296 11.65 0.88 33.20
CA GLN A 296 11.84 -0.33 34.02
C GLN A 296 12.41 -1.49 33.19
N LEU A 297 11.92 -1.68 31.95
CA LEU A 297 12.45 -2.69 31.04
C LEU A 297 13.91 -2.46 30.64
N ARG A 298 14.32 -1.20 30.49
CA ARG A 298 15.71 -0.82 30.20
C ARG A 298 16.65 -1.31 31.30
N GLU A 299 16.25 -1.21 32.57
CA GLU A 299 17.03 -1.68 33.72
C GLU A 299 17.16 -3.21 33.74
N GLN A 300 16.12 -3.93 33.32
CA GLN A 300 16.09 -5.39 33.27
C GLN A 300 16.84 -5.98 32.06
N SER A 301 17.00 -5.20 30.98
CA SER A 301 17.51 -5.67 29.69
C SER A 301 18.89 -5.11 29.33
N GLN A 302 19.72 -4.77 30.31
CA GLN A 302 21.03 -4.14 30.06
C GLN A 302 22.02 -4.99 29.25
N GLN A 303 21.87 -6.32 29.30
CA GLN A 303 22.72 -7.25 28.54
C GLN A 303 22.22 -7.51 27.12
N SER A 304 20.98 -7.12 26.80
CA SER A 304 20.36 -7.32 25.50
C SER A 304 20.72 -6.19 24.55
N ASP A 305 21.01 -6.55 23.30
CA ASP A 305 21.24 -5.61 22.20
C ASP A 305 20.07 -5.53 21.22
N THR A 306 19.09 -6.43 21.35
CA THR A 306 17.99 -6.58 20.41
C THR A 306 16.63 -6.69 21.12
N GLN A 307 15.65 -5.91 20.69
CA GLN A 307 14.27 -5.95 21.21
C GLN A 307 13.27 -6.26 20.09
N ILE A 308 12.34 -7.18 20.35
CA ILE A 308 11.17 -7.44 19.50
C ILE A 308 9.99 -6.65 20.05
N VAL A 309 9.38 -5.83 19.18
CA VAL A 309 8.16 -5.06 19.46
C VAL A 309 7.06 -5.62 18.57
N ILE A 310 5.84 -5.73 19.10
CA ILE A 310 4.67 -6.25 18.40
C ILE A 310 3.58 -5.20 18.47
N SER A 311 2.92 -4.88 17.37
CA SER A 311 1.73 -4.02 17.35
C SER A 311 0.63 -4.61 16.47
N ASP A 312 -0.62 -4.33 16.83
CA ASP A 312 -1.79 -4.56 16.00
C ASP A 312 -1.73 -3.81 14.67
N GLY A 313 -1.20 -2.59 14.67
CA GLY A 313 -1.15 -1.76 13.48
C GLY A 313 -2.54 -1.50 12.92
N LEU A 314 -2.66 -1.54 11.59
CA LEU A 314 -3.95 -1.39 10.88
C LEU A 314 -4.70 -2.72 10.69
N ASN A 315 -4.16 -3.83 11.17
CA ASN A 315 -4.77 -5.15 11.03
C ASN A 315 -4.49 -6.02 12.25
N ALA A 316 -5.36 -5.92 13.26
CA ALA A 316 -5.25 -6.74 14.46
C ALA A 316 -5.45 -8.24 14.15
N LEU A 317 -6.22 -8.58 13.11
CA LEU A 317 -6.41 -9.98 12.69
C LEU A 317 -5.09 -10.61 12.25
N ALA A 318 -4.19 -9.87 11.60
CA ALA A 318 -2.84 -10.38 11.26
C ALA A 318 -2.02 -10.84 12.47
N VAL A 319 -2.27 -10.23 13.62
CA VAL A 319 -1.61 -10.57 14.89
C VAL A 319 -2.32 -11.74 15.58
N THR A 320 -3.65 -11.79 15.52
CA THR A 320 -4.47 -12.76 16.26
C THR A 320 -4.83 -14.02 15.48
N ASP A 321 -4.54 -14.08 14.17
CA ASP A 321 -4.94 -15.20 13.31
C ASP A 321 -4.09 -16.45 13.56
N GLY A 322 -4.74 -17.49 14.09
CA GLY A 322 -4.12 -18.78 14.41
C GLY A 322 -2.87 -18.64 15.28
N ASP A 323 -1.81 -19.37 14.91
CA ASP A 323 -0.49 -19.32 15.57
C ASP A 323 0.52 -18.45 14.79
N GLN A 324 0.06 -17.61 13.86
CA GLN A 324 0.91 -16.89 12.90
C GLN A 324 1.98 -16.04 13.60
N LEU A 325 1.56 -15.16 14.51
CA LEU A 325 2.47 -14.29 15.27
C LEU A 325 3.50 -15.12 16.05
N MET A 326 3.04 -16.14 16.76
CA MET A 326 3.90 -16.91 17.65
C MET A 326 4.85 -17.83 16.87
N SER A 327 4.45 -18.34 15.71
CA SER A 327 5.37 -19.02 14.79
C SER A 327 6.46 -18.05 14.31
N LEU A 328 6.06 -16.85 13.88
CA LEU A 328 7.01 -15.81 13.45
C LEU A 328 8.00 -15.45 14.56
N VAL A 329 7.51 -15.06 15.74
CA VAL A 329 8.34 -14.60 16.87
C VAL A 329 9.27 -15.71 17.36
N ARG A 330 8.80 -16.96 17.47
CA ARG A 330 9.65 -18.10 17.86
C ARG A 330 10.77 -18.32 16.85
N ARG A 331 10.45 -18.31 15.54
CA ARG A 331 11.45 -18.48 14.51
C ARG A 331 12.44 -17.32 14.49
N LEU A 332 11.95 -16.09 14.60
CA LEU A 332 12.77 -14.87 14.62
C LEU A 332 13.77 -14.89 15.77
N ARG A 333 13.33 -15.22 17.00
CA ARG A 333 14.22 -15.37 18.16
C ARG A 333 15.30 -16.42 17.92
N LYS A 334 14.94 -17.58 17.36
CA LYS A 334 15.90 -18.66 17.05
C LYS A 334 16.97 -18.20 16.06
N GLU A 335 16.56 -17.56 14.96
CA GLU A 335 17.49 -17.08 13.92
C GLU A 335 18.39 -15.95 14.43
N LEU A 336 17.85 -15.02 15.25
CA LEU A 336 18.61 -13.93 15.88
C LEU A 336 19.68 -14.48 16.83
N VAL A 337 19.32 -15.37 17.75
CA VAL A 337 20.28 -16.00 18.68
C VAL A 337 21.33 -16.81 17.92
N GLY A 338 20.92 -17.57 16.91
CA GLY A 338 21.83 -18.31 16.03
C GLY A 338 22.80 -17.41 15.25
N SER A 339 22.43 -16.15 15.04
CA SER A 339 23.27 -15.12 14.39
C SER A 339 24.06 -14.24 15.36
N GLY A 340 24.02 -14.55 16.67
CA GLY A 340 24.83 -13.87 17.69
C GLY A 340 24.18 -12.64 18.36
N PHE A 341 22.91 -12.34 18.07
CA PHE A 341 22.18 -11.25 18.72
C PHE A 341 21.76 -11.63 20.15
N LYS A 342 21.84 -10.68 21.08
CA LYS A 342 21.36 -10.83 22.46
C LYS A 342 19.93 -10.30 22.57
N VAL A 343 18.98 -11.16 22.28
CA VAL A 343 17.55 -10.81 22.25
C VAL A 343 16.96 -10.73 23.66
N ALA A 344 16.30 -9.61 23.98
CA ALA A 344 15.59 -9.46 25.24
C ALA A 344 14.48 -10.52 25.39
N PRO A 345 14.33 -11.16 26.56
CA PRO A 345 13.36 -12.25 26.75
C PRO A 345 11.90 -11.76 26.71
N THR A 346 11.68 -10.48 26.99
CA THR A 346 10.36 -9.83 27.01
C THR A 346 9.82 -9.63 25.60
N ASN A 347 8.53 -9.87 25.41
CA ASN A 347 7.78 -9.43 24.22
C ASN A 347 7.07 -8.12 24.55
N VAL A 348 7.43 -7.04 23.86
CA VAL A 348 6.74 -5.75 24.03
C VAL A 348 5.57 -5.72 23.06
N ILE A 349 4.34 -5.57 23.57
CA ILE A 349 3.16 -5.36 22.74
C ILE A 349 2.69 -3.91 22.88
N VAL A 350 2.43 -3.25 21.76
CA VAL A 350 1.95 -1.87 21.71
C VAL A 350 0.57 -1.88 21.07
N GLU A 351 -0.40 -1.37 21.81
CA GLU A 351 -1.75 -1.17 21.30
C GLU A 351 -1.82 0.13 20.52
N ALA A 352 -2.50 0.11 19.36
CA ALA A 352 -2.59 1.26 18.48
C ALA A 352 -1.20 1.81 18.10
N GLY A 353 -0.26 0.90 17.81
CA GLY A 353 1.12 1.23 17.45
C GLY A 353 1.28 1.55 15.96
N ARG A 354 1.91 2.68 15.63
CA ARG A 354 2.51 2.94 14.31
C ARG A 354 3.97 2.51 14.31
N VAL A 355 4.60 2.38 13.14
CA VAL A 355 6.01 1.97 13.02
C VAL A 355 6.93 2.82 13.89
N ARG A 356 6.73 4.15 13.90
CA ARG A 356 7.51 5.11 14.69
C ARG A 356 7.44 4.87 16.21
N ALA A 357 6.38 4.23 16.74
CA ALA A 357 6.34 3.82 18.15
C ALA A 357 7.48 2.85 18.48
N GLY A 358 7.84 1.97 17.55
CA GLY A 358 9.01 1.09 17.67
C GLY A 358 10.33 1.86 17.75
N TYR A 359 10.44 3.00 17.05
CA TYR A 359 11.61 3.88 17.14
C TYR A 359 11.66 4.56 18.52
N ARG A 360 10.53 5.09 19.01
CA ARG A 360 10.43 5.71 20.35
C ARG A 360 10.79 4.74 21.48
N ILE A 361 10.39 3.47 21.33
CA ILE A 361 10.79 2.39 22.24
C ILE A 361 12.31 2.18 22.18
N GLY A 362 12.89 2.12 20.98
CA GLY A 362 14.34 2.00 20.79
C GLY A 362 15.12 3.17 21.40
N GLU A 363 14.66 4.41 21.21
CA GLU A 363 15.27 5.60 21.81
C GLU A 363 15.37 5.48 23.34
N GLN A 364 14.28 5.08 23.98
CA GLN A 364 14.24 4.94 25.44
C GLN A 364 15.03 3.71 25.94
N LEU A 365 15.01 2.58 25.23
CA LEU A 365 15.73 1.36 25.64
C LEU A 365 17.25 1.45 25.41
N PHE A 366 17.67 2.16 24.36
CA PHE A 366 19.03 2.10 23.84
C PHE A 366 19.80 3.42 23.92
N GLY A 367 19.10 4.55 24.01
CA GLY A 367 19.70 5.89 23.99
C GLY A 367 20.78 6.08 25.06
N GLY A 368 21.96 6.51 24.64
CA GLY A 368 23.15 6.74 25.47
C GLY A 368 23.92 5.48 25.87
N ARG A 369 23.50 4.27 25.47
CA ARG A 369 24.25 3.04 25.75
C ARG A 369 25.42 2.87 24.78
N LYS A 370 26.51 2.24 25.23
CA LYS A 370 27.63 1.89 24.34
C LYS A 370 27.29 0.62 23.55
N GLY A 371 27.43 0.69 22.23
CA GLY A 371 27.23 -0.43 21.32
C GLY A 371 26.19 -0.15 20.25
N ARG A 372 25.88 -1.21 19.49
CA ARG A 372 24.93 -1.20 18.40
C ARG A 372 23.67 -1.97 18.82
N PHE A 373 22.52 -1.37 18.62
CA PHE A 373 21.24 -1.88 19.12
C PHE A 373 20.22 -2.00 18.01
N THR A 374 19.36 -3.00 18.13
CA THR A 374 18.38 -3.39 17.12
C THR A 374 16.96 -3.40 17.68
N THR A 375 16.02 -2.81 16.95
CA THR A 375 14.58 -3.07 17.12
C THR A 375 14.05 -3.86 15.93
N LEU A 376 13.26 -4.90 16.21
CA LEU A 376 12.43 -5.58 15.22
C LEU A 376 10.97 -5.36 15.58
N HIS A 377 10.30 -4.49 14.84
CA HIS A 377 8.90 -4.14 15.06
C HIS A 377 8.02 -4.97 14.12
N VAL A 378 7.38 -6.00 14.67
CA VAL A 378 6.35 -6.82 14.02
C VAL A 378 5.02 -6.09 14.12
N ILE A 379 4.37 -5.82 12.99
CA ILE A 379 3.16 -4.99 12.96
C ILE A 379 2.16 -5.48 11.91
N GLY A 380 0.86 -5.46 12.24
CA GLY A 380 -0.21 -5.70 11.28
C GLY A 380 -0.26 -4.63 10.19
N GLU A 381 -0.17 -5.06 8.93
CA GLU A 381 -0.15 -4.18 7.77
C GLU A 381 -1.53 -3.56 7.51
N ARG A 382 -1.60 -2.62 6.57
CA ARG A 382 -2.90 -2.18 6.05
C ARG A 382 -3.54 -3.38 5.32
N PRO A 383 -4.78 -3.78 5.66
CA PRO A 383 -5.44 -4.86 4.94
C PRO A 383 -5.75 -4.44 3.51
N GLY A 384 -6.04 -5.41 2.63
CA GLY A 384 -6.43 -5.17 1.24
C GLY A 384 -5.94 -6.20 0.24
N SER A 385 -5.04 -7.08 0.63
CA SER A 385 -4.56 -8.19 -0.20
C SER A 385 -5.43 -9.45 -0.14
N GLY A 386 -6.42 -9.47 0.75
CA GLY A 386 -7.13 -10.70 1.15
C GLY A 386 -6.34 -11.57 2.13
N HIS A 387 -5.16 -11.11 2.56
CA HIS A 387 -4.31 -11.80 3.54
C HIS A 387 -4.18 -10.96 4.83
N HIS A 388 -4.25 -11.63 5.97
CA HIS A 388 -3.94 -11.03 7.27
C HIS A 388 -2.41 -10.90 7.46
N THR A 389 -1.84 -9.85 6.88
CA THR A 389 -0.38 -9.68 6.71
C THR A 389 0.30 -8.94 7.86
N LEU A 390 1.48 -9.45 8.24
CA LEU A 390 2.43 -8.83 9.15
C LEU A 390 3.65 -8.31 8.40
N SER A 391 4.22 -7.22 8.90
CA SER A 391 5.53 -6.69 8.50
C SER A 391 6.52 -6.74 9.66
N ILE A 392 7.81 -6.89 9.35
CA ILE A 392 8.92 -6.74 10.31
C ILE A 392 9.78 -5.56 9.90
N TYR A 393 9.66 -4.45 10.64
CA TYR A 393 10.54 -3.30 10.48
C TYR A 393 11.80 -3.48 11.33
N MET A 394 12.94 -3.54 10.68
CA MET A 394 14.25 -3.79 11.28
C MET A 394 15.04 -2.50 11.28
N THR A 395 15.40 -2.03 12.49
CA THR A 395 16.11 -0.75 12.67
C THR A 395 17.35 -0.99 13.50
N VAL A 396 18.50 -0.53 13.01
CA VAL A 396 19.80 -0.72 13.68
C VAL A 396 20.52 0.61 13.77
N ALA A 397 20.87 1.01 14.99
CA ALA A 397 21.65 2.22 15.23
C ALA A 397 22.56 2.06 16.45
N ASN A 398 23.57 2.92 16.55
CA ASN A 398 24.39 3.02 17.74
C ASN A 398 23.62 3.73 18.87
N GLY A 399 23.97 3.46 20.12
CA GLY A 399 23.22 4.03 21.24
C GLY A 399 23.29 5.56 21.37
N ASP A 400 24.31 6.22 20.80
CA ASP A 400 24.36 7.68 20.66
C ASP A 400 23.28 8.18 19.70
N VAL A 401 23.14 7.54 18.53
CA VAL A 401 22.09 7.85 17.55
C VAL A 401 20.69 7.56 18.11
N TRP A 402 20.50 6.44 18.82
CA TRP A 402 19.26 6.19 19.57
C TRP A 402 19.01 7.22 20.68
N GLY A 403 20.04 7.92 21.15
CA GLY A 403 19.92 8.95 22.19
C GLY A 403 19.47 10.31 21.65
N GLU A 404 19.48 10.51 20.33
CA GLU A 404 18.99 11.73 19.69
C GLU A 404 17.50 11.58 19.35
N VAL A 405 16.67 12.44 19.92
CA VAL A 405 15.22 12.46 19.68
C VAL A 405 14.94 12.68 18.20
N ASP A 406 14.07 11.84 17.62
CA ASP A 406 13.64 11.90 16.21
C ASP A 406 14.73 11.63 15.18
N LYS A 407 15.92 11.19 15.62
CA LYS A 407 17.02 10.91 14.71
C LYS A 407 16.86 9.59 13.96
N VAL A 408 16.29 8.60 14.63
CA VAL A 408 16.02 7.28 14.05
C VAL A 408 14.64 7.30 13.39
N ASP A 409 14.64 7.11 12.07
CA ASP A 409 13.43 7.13 11.26
C ASP A 409 13.55 6.11 10.11
N HIS A 410 12.55 6.07 9.23
CA HIS A 410 12.42 5.15 8.11
C HIS A 410 13.64 5.10 7.18
N ASN A 411 14.44 6.16 7.10
CA ASN A 411 15.61 6.24 6.23
C ASN A 411 16.72 5.23 6.55
N ILE A 412 16.74 4.67 7.77
CA ILE A 412 17.71 3.64 8.19
C ILE A 412 17.05 2.30 8.52
N THR A 413 15.75 2.17 8.25
CA THR A 413 14.94 0.98 8.54
C THR A 413 14.79 0.14 7.28
N LYS A 414 14.92 -1.18 7.41
CA LYS A 414 14.58 -2.15 6.35
C LYS A 414 13.32 -2.91 6.74
N VAL A 415 12.58 -3.45 5.78
CA VAL A 415 11.32 -4.16 6.03
C VAL A 415 11.27 -5.50 5.29
N VAL A 416 10.69 -6.51 5.94
CA VAL A 416 10.10 -7.69 5.29
C VAL A 416 8.60 -7.59 5.48
N SER A 417 7.83 -7.56 4.39
CA SER A 417 6.37 -7.39 4.40
C SER A 417 5.66 -8.59 3.76
N GLY A 418 4.33 -8.59 3.82
CA GLY A 418 3.47 -9.61 3.25
C GLY A 418 3.56 -10.96 3.97
N ILE A 419 3.94 -10.96 5.26
CA ILE A 419 4.08 -12.19 6.03
C ILE A 419 2.70 -12.66 6.47
N ALA A 420 2.27 -13.79 5.92
CA ALA A 420 1.04 -14.45 6.34
C ALA A 420 1.11 -15.97 6.10
N ILE A 421 0.29 -16.75 6.80
CA ILE A 421 0.14 -18.20 6.57
C ILE A 421 -0.34 -18.53 5.15
N THR A 422 -0.95 -17.55 4.47
CA THR A 422 -1.45 -17.64 3.09
C THR A 422 -0.58 -16.90 2.07
N ALA A 423 0.54 -16.30 2.48
CA ALA A 423 1.45 -15.55 1.61
C ALA A 423 2.93 -15.91 1.89
N LEU A 424 3.79 -14.95 2.26
CA LEU A 424 5.13 -15.27 2.75
C LEU A 424 5.02 -15.91 4.14
N SER A 425 5.36 -17.19 4.26
CA SER A 425 5.14 -17.90 5.53
C SER A 425 5.87 -17.22 6.71
N PRO A 426 5.29 -17.24 7.92
CA PRO A 426 5.92 -16.69 9.14
C PRO A 426 7.39 -17.12 9.33
N GLU A 427 7.69 -18.38 9.08
CA GLU A 427 9.02 -18.93 9.25
C GLU A 427 10.00 -18.40 8.21
N LEU A 428 9.58 -18.30 6.95
CA LEU A 428 10.39 -17.72 5.88
C LEU A 428 10.60 -16.22 6.09
N GLY A 429 9.56 -15.50 6.53
CA GLY A 429 9.64 -14.09 6.89
C GLY A 429 10.70 -13.81 7.96
N ALA A 430 10.75 -14.64 9.01
CA ALA A 430 11.78 -14.55 10.04
C ALA A 430 13.21 -14.80 9.50
N ILE A 431 13.39 -15.80 8.62
CA ILE A 431 14.70 -16.11 8.02
C ILE A 431 15.19 -14.93 7.17
N GLU A 432 14.33 -14.40 6.28
CA GLU A 432 14.69 -13.29 5.41
C GLU A 432 14.96 -12.02 6.21
N ALA A 433 14.21 -11.76 7.29
CA ALA A 433 14.46 -10.64 8.18
C ALA A 433 15.87 -10.71 8.79
N VAL A 434 16.27 -11.84 9.37
CA VAL A 434 17.62 -11.98 9.96
C VAL A 434 18.72 -11.94 8.90
N LYS A 435 18.47 -12.49 7.70
CA LYS A 435 19.40 -12.40 6.57
C LYS A 435 19.63 -10.95 6.14
N ILE A 436 18.57 -10.15 6.03
CA ILE A 436 18.66 -8.72 5.73
C ILE A 436 19.37 -7.98 6.88
N LEU A 437 19.01 -8.28 8.12
CA LEU A 437 19.58 -7.66 9.31
C LEU A 437 21.10 -7.84 9.38
N ARG A 438 21.64 -8.99 8.96
CA ARG A 438 23.09 -9.25 8.90
C ARG A 438 23.84 -8.38 7.87
N THR A 439 23.12 -7.75 6.95
CA THR A 439 23.68 -6.79 5.97
C THR A 439 23.58 -5.35 6.43
N MET A 440 22.87 -5.09 7.54
CA MET A 440 22.77 -3.76 8.15
C MET A 440 23.97 -3.57 9.07
#